data_AF-A0AAW0L5N1-F1
#
_entry.id   AF-A0AAW0L5N1-F1
#
_cell.length_a   1.000
_cell.length_b   1.000
_cell.length_c   1.000
_cell.angle_alpha   90.00
_cell.angle_beta   90.00
_cell.angle_gamma   90.00
#
_symmetry.space_group_name_H-M   'P 1'
#
loop_
_entity.id
_entity.type
_entity.pdbx_description
1 polymer ?
#
loop_
_entity_poly.entity_id
_entity_poly.type
_entity_poly.pdbx_seq_one_letter_code
_entity_poly.pdbx_strand_id
1 'polypeptide(L)'
;MGKESANRFLFHLEELISKRSPGHFARTIREGDIVFILQLGSNVHGTFLMVSELLHGRRKGNIVIPEGRLGSGWRGFGLNLRKF
;
A
#
# COMPACT_ATOMS: atom_id res chain seq x y z
N MET A 1 1.11 12.42 -3.06
CA MET A 1 0.29 12.01 -1.90
C MET A 1 0.50 13.02 -0.79
N GLY A 2 -0.57 13.61 -0.28
CA GLY A 2 -0.53 14.53 0.86
C GLY A 2 -0.47 13.81 2.22
N LYS A 3 -0.26 14.59 3.28
CA LYS A 3 -0.03 14.08 4.65
C LYS A 3 -1.17 13.20 5.18
N GLU A 4 -2.42 13.62 5.00
CA GLU A 4 -3.58 12.83 5.46
C GLU A 4 -3.68 11.49 4.73
N SER A 5 -3.40 11.48 3.42
CA SER A 5 -3.38 10.28 2.61
C SER A 5 -2.23 9.35 3.01
N ALA A 6 -1.07 9.91 3.36
CA ALA A 6 0.06 9.17 3.91
C ALA A 6 -0.28 8.51 5.26
N ASN A 7 -0.98 9.23 6.15
CA ASN A 7 -1.44 8.69 7.43
C ASN A 7 -2.44 7.53 7.24
N ARG A 8 -3.40 7.68 6.31
CA ARG A 8 -4.33 6.60 5.95
C ARG A 8 -3.61 5.39 5.35
N PHE A 9 -2.60 5.64 4.52
CA PHE A 9 -1.74 4.59 3.97
C PHE A 9 -1.05 3.81 5.09
N LEU A 10 -0.44 4.51 6.05
CA LEU A 10 0.21 3.90 7.21
C LEU A 10 -0.75 3.04 8.03
N PHE A 11 -1.94 3.56 8.30
CA PHE A 11 -2.97 2.80 9.01
C PHE A 11 -3.33 1.49 8.29
N HIS A 12 -3.53 1.54 6.97
CA HIS A 12 -3.82 0.34 6.18
C HIS A 12 -2.64 -0.63 6.09
N LEU A 13 -1.41 -0.12 6.05
CA LEU A 13 -0.20 -0.93 6.07
C LEU A 13 -0.03 -1.66 7.41
N GLU A 14 -0.33 -1.00 8.53
CA GLU A 14 -0.32 -1.62 9.86
C GLU A 14 -1.44 -2.65 10.03
N GLU A 15 -2.63 -2.37 9.47
CA GLU A 15 -3.71 -3.35 9.38
C GLU A 15 -3.25 -4.60 8.61
N LEU A 16 -2.56 -4.41 7.48
CA LEU A 16 -2.01 -5.51 6.68
C LEU A 16 -0.95 -6.32 7.44
N ILE A 17 -0.01 -5.65 8.12
CA ILE A 17 1.06 -6.32 8.88
C ILE A 17 0.50 -7.09 10.08
N SER A 18 -0.54 -6.57 10.74
CA SER A 18 -1.15 -7.20 11.92
C SER A 18 -2.07 -8.36 11.58
N LYS A 19 -2.83 -8.26 10.48
CA LYS A 19 -3.68 -9.34 9.99
C LYS A 19 -2.87 -10.27 9.10
N ARG A 20 -2.41 -11.41 9.64
CA ARG A 20 -1.95 -12.59 8.86
C ARG A 20 -3.13 -13.23 8.10
N SER A 21 -3.89 -12.46 7.31
CA SER A 21 -5.05 -12.95 6.60
C SER A 21 -4.70 -13.28 5.15
N PRO A 22 -5.00 -14.50 4.66
CA PRO A 22 -4.84 -14.89 3.27
C PRO A 22 -6.00 -14.40 2.37
N GLY A 23 -6.91 -13.55 2.88
CA GLY A 23 -8.01 -12.99 2.09
C GLY A 23 -7.60 -11.86 1.14
N HIS A 24 -8.53 -11.46 0.26
CA HIS A 24 -8.34 -10.31 -0.63
C HIS A 24 -8.22 -9.00 0.17
N PHE A 25 -7.00 -8.49 0.36
CA PHE A 25 -6.78 -7.17 0.91
C PHE A 25 -6.79 -6.14 -0.22
N ALA A 26 -7.76 -5.23 -0.17
CA ALA A 26 -7.83 -4.04 -1.01
C ALA A 26 -8.31 -2.84 -0.17
N ARG A 27 -7.63 -1.70 -0.28
CA ARG A 27 -8.01 -0.44 0.37
C ARG A 27 -7.89 0.70 -0.63
N THR A 28 -8.79 1.67 -0.52
CA THR A 28 -8.83 2.82 -1.42
C THR A 28 -8.68 4.09 -0.59
N ILE A 29 -7.74 4.95 -0.99
CA ILE A 29 -7.51 6.27 -0.39
C ILE A 29 -7.80 7.31 -1.47
N ARG A 30 -8.75 8.21 -1.21
CA ARG A 30 -9.09 9.30 -2.11
C ARG A 30 -8.54 10.62 -1.61
N GLU A 31 -7.89 11.35 -2.50
CA GLU A 31 -7.30 12.68 -2.29
C GLU A 31 -7.69 13.59 -3.47
N GLY A 32 -8.81 14.30 -3.33
CA GLY A 32 -9.40 15.06 -4.44
C GLY A 32 -9.77 14.14 -5.62
N ASP A 33 -9.16 14.39 -6.77
CA ASP A 33 -9.31 13.62 -8.01
C ASP A 33 -8.34 12.45 -8.14
N ILE A 34 -7.40 12.33 -7.20
CA ILE A 34 -6.45 11.22 -7.12
C ILE A 34 -7.04 10.12 -6.25
N VAL A 35 -6.93 8.88 -6.72
CA VAL A 35 -7.31 7.67 -5.99
C VAL A 35 -6.12 6.74 -5.93
N PHE A 36 -5.70 6.39 -4.71
CA PHE A 36 -4.72 5.34 -4.47
C PHE A 36 -5.44 4.04 -4.12
N ILE A 37 -5.06 2.95 -4.79
CA ILE A 37 -5.56 1.60 -4.51
C ILE A 37 -4.40 0.77 -3.98
N LEU A 38 -4.52 0.29 -2.75
CA LEU A 38 -3.58 -0.61 -2.10
C LEU A 38 -4.13 -2.02 -2.22
N GLN A 39 -3.40 -2.93 -2.85
CA GLN A 39 -3.81 -4.31 -3.11
C GLN A 39 -2.72 -5.30 -2.73
N LEU A 40 -3.10 -6.32 -1.97
CA LEU A 40 -2.19 -7.43 -1.68
C LEU A 40 -2.17 -8.39 -2.87
N GLY A 41 -0.98 -8.69 -3.35
CA GLY A 41 -0.72 -9.66 -4.41
C GLY A 41 0.28 -10.72 -3.97
N SER A 42 0.29 -11.83 -4.69
CA SER A 42 1.22 -12.94 -4.50
C SER A 42 1.60 -13.51 -5.86
N ASN A 43 2.87 -13.88 -6.02
CA ASN A 43 3.37 -14.62 -7.17
C ASN A 43 4.45 -15.62 -6.73
N VAL A 44 5.12 -16.26 -7.69
CA VAL A 44 6.20 -17.24 -7.42
C VAL A 44 7.40 -16.66 -6.65
N HIS A 45 7.53 -15.34 -6.56
CA HIS A 45 8.57 -14.62 -5.82
C HIS A 45 8.11 -14.13 -4.44
N GLY A 46 6.86 -14.42 -4.04
CA GLY A 46 6.30 -14.10 -2.74
C GLY A 46 5.20 -13.04 -2.76
N THR A 47 4.89 -12.53 -1.56
CA THR A 47 3.82 -11.56 -1.33
C THR A 47 4.31 -10.12 -1.54
N PHE A 48 3.45 -9.27 -2.09
CA PHE A 48 3.74 -7.86 -2.29
C PHE A 48 2.49 -7.00 -2.10
N LEU A 49 2.70 -5.73 -1.74
CA LEU A 49 1.68 -4.70 -1.75
C LEU A 49 1.83 -3.88 -3.04
N MET A 50 0.83 -3.93 -3.91
CA MET A 50 0.75 -3.02 -5.06
C MET A 50 0.01 -1.76 -4.64
N VAL A 51 0.56 -0.59 -4.99
CA VAL A 51 -0.07 0.71 -4.79
C VAL A 51 -0.26 1.33 -6.17
N SER A 52 -1.51 1.45 -6.62
CA SER A 52 -1.86 2.04 -7.91
C SER A 52 -2.42 3.44 -7.74
N GLU A 53 -1.98 4.36 -8.57
CA GLU A 53 -2.52 5.73 -8.65
C GLU A 53 -3.46 5.85 -9.84
N LEU A 54 -4.65 6.40 -9.60
CA LEU A 54 -5.62 6.77 -10.61
C LEU A 54 -5.91 8.27 -10.51
N LEU A 55 -5.99 8.94 -11.66
CA LEU A 55 -6.41 10.34 -11.77
C LEU A 55 -7.53 10.43 -12.80
N HIS A 56 -8.69 10.97 -12.40
CA HIS A 56 -9.90 11.02 -13.23
C HIS A 56 -10.29 9.64 -13.81
N GLY A 57 -10.18 8.59 -12.99
CA GLY A 57 -10.51 7.21 -13.39
C GLY A 57 -9.49 6.54 -14.32
N ARG A 58 -8.41 7.23 -14.72
CA ARG A 58 -7.34 6.66 -15.55
C ARG A 58 -6.15 6.29 -14.68
N ARG A 59 -5.63 5.07 -14.86
CA ARG A 59 -4.41 4.60 -14.20
C ARG A 59 -3.23 5.47 -14.64
N LYS A 60 -2.52 6.07 -13.68
CA LYS A 60 -1.31 6.87 -13.91
C LYS A 60 -0.05 6.06 -13.73
N GLY A 61 -0.03 5.16 -12.75
CA GLY A 61 1.11 4.33 -12.46
C GLY A 61 0.87 3.45 -11.26
N ASN A 62 1.88 2.65 -10.91
CA ASN A 62 1.87 1.85 -9.70
C ASN A 62 3.30 1.60 -9.21
N ILE A 63 3.42 1.39 -7.90
CA ILE A 63 4.62 0.83 -7.28
C ILE A 63 4.29 -0.53 -6.67
N VAL A 64 5.31 -1.37 -6.54
CA VAL A 64 5.22 -2.67 -5.88
C VAL A 64 6.18 -2.67 -4.69
N ILE A 65 5.66 -3.00 -3.52
CA ILE A 65 6.42 -3.08 -2.27
C ILE A 65 6.43 -4.55 -1.84
N PRO A 66 7.54 -5.28 -2.06
CA PRO A 66 7.67 -6.66 -1.58
C PRO A 66 7.51 -6.74 -0.07
N GLU A 67 6.93 -7.83 0.44
CA GLU A 67 6.84 -8.08 1.89
C GLU A 67 8.23 -8.06 2.54
N GLY A 68 9.22 -8.65 1.86
CA GLY A 68 10.57 -8.82 2.37
C GLY A 68 10.64 -9.87 3.48
N ARG A 69 11.86 -10.18 3.93
CA ARG A 69 12.07 -11.18 4.98
C ARG A 69 11.40 -10.72 6.28
N LEU A 70 10.47 -11.53 6.79
CA LEU A 70 9.72 -11.25 8.03
C LEU A 70 8.95 -9.90 7.98
N GLY A 71 8.45 -9.50 6.81
CA GLY A 71 7.73 -8.24 6.62
C GLY A 71 8.60 -6.99 6.62
N SER A 72 9.92 -7.13 6.46
CA SER A 72 10.86 -6.00 6.52
C SER A 72 10.66 -4.95 5.44
N GLY A 73 10.18 -5.34 4.25
CA GLY A 73 9.89 -4.41 3.15
C GLY A 73 8.75 -3.48 3.49
N TRP A 74 7.63 -4.03 3.99
CA TRP A 74 6.48 -3.25 4.44
C TRP A 74 6.83 -2.37 5.63
N ARG A 75 7.48 -2.93 6.67
CA ARG A 75 7.87 -2.15 7.86
C ARG A 75 8.85 -1.03 7.52
N GLY A 76 9.85 -1.31 6.69
CA GLY A 76 10.82 -0.31 6.24
C GLY A 76 10.17 0.80 5.41
N PHE A 77 9.22 0.47 4.55
CA PHE A 77 8.46 1.47 3.81
C PHE A 77 7.63 2.36 4.75
N GLY A 78 6.89 1.77 5.69
CA GLY A 78 6.10 2.50 6.67
C GLY A 78 6.94 3.45 7.54
N LEU A 79 8.12 3.02 7.97
CA LEU A 79 9.05 3.88 8.73
C LEU A 79 9.52 5.10 7.93
N ASN A 80 9.76 4.94 6.62
CA ASN A 80 10.15 6.08 5.78
C ASN A 80 8.97 7.01 5.50
N LEU A 81 7.77 6.47 5.34
CA LEU A 81 6.58 7.28 5.08
C LEU A 81 6.21 8.18 6.27
N ARG A 82 6.48 7.75 7.51
CA ARG A 82 6.28 8.54 8.74
C ARG A 82 7.15 9.80 8.85
N LYS A 83 8.17 9.95 8.00
CA LYS A 83 9.09 11.10 8.02
C LYS A 83 8.53 12.33 7.28
N PHE A 84 7.41 12.17 6.58
CA PHE A 84 6.73 13.20 5.78
C PHE A 84 5.36 13.50 6.38
#